data_AF-A0A1M6NM77-F1
#
_entry.id   AF-A0A1M6NM77-F1
#
_cell.length_a   1.000
_cell.length_b   1.000
_cell.length_c   1.000
_cell.angle_alpha   90.00
_cell.angle_beta   90.00
_cell.angle_gamma   90.00
#
_symmetry.space_group_name_H-M   'P 1'
#
loop_
_entity.id
_entity.type
_entity.pdbx_description
1 polymer ?
#
loop_
_entity_poly.entity_id
_entity_poly.type
_entity_poly.pdbx_seq_one_letter_code
_entity_poly.pdbx_strand_id
1 'polypeptide(L)'
;MGVERGRAGLRRILEGVAFPAGRDRLVAAALEADGDEELLSALRAMPPADFYEANEVLRAVPLPEDEPDSHTESARSGERPQR
;
A
#
# COMPACT_ATOMS: atom_id res chain seq x y z
N MET A 1 22.54 10.40 7.33
CA MET A 1 21.24 10.66 6.67
C MET A 1 20.27 9.66 7.25
N GLY A 2 19.27 10.10 8.01
CA GLY A 2 18.28 9.18 8.57
C GLY A 2 17.40 8.68 7.43
N VAL A 3 17.48 7.39 7.11
CA VAL A 3 16.51 6.75 6.23
C VAL A 3 15.13 6.99 6.84
N GLU A 4 14.23 7.66 6.12
CA GLU A 4 12.86 7.90 6.59
C GLU A 4 12.18 6.53 6.70
N ARG A 5 12.10 5.97 7.92
CA ARG A 5 11.56 4.63 8.17
C ARG A 5 10.04 4.64 8.17
N GLY A 6 9.43 3.52 7.78
CA GLY A 6 8.00 3.33 7.81
C GLY A 6 7.23 4.21 6.81
N ARG A 7 6.08 4.73 7.25
CA ARG A 7 5.09 5.38 6.37
C ARG A 7 5.53 6.71 5.76
N ALA A 8 6.39 7.44 6.44
CA ALA A 8 6.93 8.70 5.91
C ALA A 8 7.78 8.45 4.65
N GLY A 9 8.68 7.45 4.72
CA GLY A 9 9.46 7.00 3.56
C GLY A 9 8.57 6.46 2.46
N LEU A 10 7.56 5.67 2.80
CA LEU A 10 6.59 5.16 1.83
C LEU A 10 5.86 6.28 1.08
N ARG A 11 5.37 7.31 1.79
CA ARG A 11 4.67 8.44 1.17
C ARG A 11 5.54 9.16 0.15
N ARG A 12 6.82 9.36 0.49
CA ARG A 12 7.80 10.01 -0.39
C ARG A 12 8.06 9.20 -1.66
N ILE A 13 8.13 7.87 -1.53
CA ILE A 13 8.29 6.96 -2.68
C ILE A 13 7.06 7.06 -3.59
N LEU A 14 5.86 7.05 -3.00
CA LEU A 14 4.60 7.10 -3.74
C LEU A 14 4.36 8.42 -4.49
N GLU A 15 4.91 9.55 -4.00
CA GLU A 15 4.87 10.83 -4.73
C GLU A 15 5.60 10.77 -6.10
N GLY A 16 6.56 9.87 -6.26
CA GLY A 16 7.30 9.66 -7.51
C GLY A 16 6.69 8.60 -8.44
N VAL A 17 5.64 7.89 -8.00
CA VAL A 17 5.04 6.78 -8.76
C VAL A 17 3.86 7.28 -9.59
N ALA A 18 3.86 6.94 -10.87
CA ALA A 18 2.71 7.14 -11.74
C ALA A 18 1.69 6.01 -11.55
N PHE A 19 0.45 6.38 -11.22
CA PHE A 19 -0.67 5.44 -11.09
C PHE A 19 -1.40 5.24 -12.43
N PRO A 20 -2.00 4.06 -12.68
CA PRO A 20 -2.12 2.92 -11.78
C PRO A 20 -0.82 2.13 -11.60
N ALA A 21 -0.57 1.69 -10.36
CA ALA A 21 0.63 0.94 -9.99
C ALA A 21 0.25 -0.31 -9.19
N GLY A 22 0.63 -1.47 -9.71
CA GLY A 22 0.50 -2.73 -8.98
C GLY A 22 1.63 -2.93 -7.97
N ARG A 23 1.45 -3.91 -7.07
CA ARG A 23 2.44 -4.30 -6.04
C ARG A 23 3.88 -4.37 -6.55
N ASP A 24 4.12 -5.00 -7.69
CA ASP A 24 5.48 -5.19 -8.25
C ASP A 24 6.15 -3.85 -8.58
N ARG A 25 5.37 -2.92 -9.14
CA ARG A 25 5.82 -1.57 -9.48
C ARG A 25 6.12 -0.74 -8.24
N LEU A 26 5.33 -0.92 -7.17
CA LEU A 26 5.58 -0.27 -5.88
C LEU A 26 6.86 -0.80 -5.21
N VAL A 27 7.09 -2.12 -5.28
CA VAL A 27 8.33 -2.74 -4.78
C VAL A 27 9.55 -2.25 -5.56
N ALA A 28 9.44 -2.14 -6.89
CA ALA A 28 10.50 -1.60 -7.74
C ALA A 28 10.80 -0.13 -7.41
N ALA A 29 9.77 0.71 -7.29
CA ALA A 29 9.93 2.12 -6.93
C ALA A 29 10.54 2.28 -5.53
N ALA A 30 10.15 1.45 -4.57
CA ALA A 30 10.74 1.42 -3.24
C ALA A 30 12.22 1.00 -3.28
N LEU A 31 12.59 0.01 -4.10
CA LEU A 31 13.99 -0.39 -4.32
C LEU A 31 14.83 0.75 -4.93
N GLU A 32 14.30 1.46 -5.93
CA GLU A 32 15.00 2.58 -6.56
C GLU A 32 15.20 3.77 -5.61
N ALA A 33 14.30 3.93 -4.65
CA ALA A 33 14.35 4.99 -3.65
C ALA A 33 15.11 4.63 -2.36
N ASP A 34 15.85 3.51 -2.35
CA ASP A 34 16.55 2.99 -1.16
C ASP A 34 15.59 2.74 0.02
N GLY A 35 14.42 2.18 -0.30
CA GLY A 35 13.40 1.80 0.67
C GLY A 35 13.87 0.68 1.58
N ASP A 36 13.54 0.79 2.87
CA ASP A 36 13.95 -0.14 3.92
C ASP A 36 13.40 -1.57 3.69
N GLU A 37 14.11 -2.59 4.17
CA GLU A 37 13.69 -4.00 4.03
C GLU A 37 12.32 -4.28 4.69
N GLU A 38 12.02 -3.56 5.78
CA GLU A 38 10.71 -3.61 6.43
C GLU A 38 9.61 -3.12 5.47
N LEU A 39 9.88 -2.03 4.75
CA LEU A 39 8.96 -1.44 3.78
C LEU A 39 8.72 -2.37 2.59
N LEU A 40 9.81 -2.94 2.05
CA LEU A 40 9.75 -3.90 0.95
C LEU A 40 8.98 -5.16 1.35
N SER A 41 9.17 -5.65 2.58
CA SER A 41 8.43 -6.80 3.12
C SER A 41 6.93 -6.48 3.27
N ALA A 42 6.60 -5.29 3.76
CA ALA A 42 5.21 -4.85 3.91
C ALA A 42 4.50 -4.70 2.55
N LEU A 43 5.18 -4.13 1.55
CA LEU A 43 4.67 -4.05 0.18
C LEU A 43 4.48 -5.44 -0.45
N ARG A 44 5.38 -6.39 -0.20
CA ARG A 44 5.26 -7.78 -0.69
C ARG A 44 4.12 -8.55 -0.02
N ALA A 45 3.76 -8.20 1.21
CA ALA A 45 2.62 -8.76 1.91
C ALA A 45 1.26 -8.27 1.37
N MET A 46 1.24 -7.20 0.56
CA MET A 46 0.01 -6.70 -0.06
C MET A 46 -0.55 -7.66 -1.11
N PRO A 47 -1.89 -7.66 -1.30
CA PRO A 47 -2.51 -8.34 -2.42
C PRO A 47 -1.98 -7.81 -3.76
N PRO A 48 -1.90 -8.67 -4.80
CA PRO A 48 -1.59 -8.25 -6.17
C PRO A 48 -2.79 -7.54 -6.79
N ALA A 49 -3.07 -6.33 -6.30
CA ALA A 49 -4.07 -5.41 -6.84
C ALA A 49 -3.37 -4.22 -7.47
N ASP A 50 -4.06 -3.60 -8.43
CA ASP A 50 -3.67 -2.32 -9.00
C ASP A 50 -4.20 -1.19 -8.12
N PHE A 51 -3.29 -0.37 -7.63
CA PHE A 51 -3.63 0.81 -6.85
C PHE A 51 -3.71 2.02 -7.78
N TYR A 52 -4.69 2.88 -7.55
CA TYR A 52 -4.90 4.08 -8.36
C TYR A 52 -4.35 5.36 -7.72
N GLU A 53 -4.08 5.33 -6.41
CA GLU A 53 -3.56 6.49 -5.68
C GLU A 53 -2.68 6.06 -4.49
N ALA A 54 -1.82 6.98 -4.04
CA ALA A 54 -0.89 6.75 -2.94
C ALA A 54 -1.60 6.42 -1.61
N ASN A 55 -2.76 7.02 -1.34
CA ASN A 55 -3.51 6.78 -0.09
C ASN A 55 -4.00 5.33 0.01
N GLU A 56 -4.39 4.74 -1.13
CA GLU A 56 -4.87 3.37 -1.23
C GLU A 56 -3.75 2.38 -0.86
N VAL A 57 -2.53 2.66 -1.33
CA VAL A 57 -1.33 1.90 -0.94
C VAL A 57 -1.04 2.05 0.56
N LEU A 58 -1.07 3.28 1.09
CA LEU A 58 -0.78 3.55 2.50
C LEU A 58 -1.74 2.82 3.47
N ARG A 59 -3.01 2.67 3.08
CA ARG A 59 -4.03 1.92 3.85
C ARG A 59 -3.92 0.40 3.70
N ALA A 60 -3.48 -0.07 2.53
CA ALA A 60 -3.39 -1.50 2.25
C ALA A 60 -2.05 -2.11 2.71
N VAL A 61 -1.02 -1.31 2.97
CA VAL A 61 0.25 -1.76 3.54
C VAL A 61 0.09 -2.01 5.05
N PRO A 62 0.33 -3.24 5.54
CA PRO A 62 0.26 -3.57 6.96
C PRO A 62 1.53 -3.11 7.71
N LEU A 63 1.79 -1.81 7.72
CA LEU A 63 2.79 -1.18 8.60
C LEU A 63 2.13 -0.82 9.93
N PRO A 64 2.83 -0.91 11.07
CA PRO A 64 2.27 -0.55 12.37
C PRO A 64 1.82 0.90 12.34
N GLU A 65 0.50 1.11 12.45
CA GLU A 65 -0.10 2.40 12.11
C GLU A 65 -0.06 3.46 13.19
N ASP A 66 0.06 3.22 14.50
CA ASP A 66 -0.63 4.12 15.45
C ASP A 66 -2.13 4.11 15.10
N GLU A 67 -2.75 2.97 15.40
CA GLU A 67 -4.19 2.68 15.37
C GLU A 67 -4.92 2.55 14.02
N PRO A 68 -6.00 1.72 13.98
CA PRO A 68 -6.36 0.95 12.81
C PRO A 68 -7.63 1.49 12.15
N ASP A 69 -7.52 2.07 10.95
CA ASP A 69 -8.71 2.29 10.12
C ASP A 69 -9.05 0.97 9.40
N SER A 70 -9.89 0.20 10.08
CA SER A 70 -10.40 -1.08 9.66
C SER A 70 -11.27 -0.95 8.41
N HIS A 71 -11.01 -1.85 7.46
CA HIS A 71 -11.99 -2.45 6.56
C HIS A 71 -12.53 -1.55 5.43
N THR A 72 -11.85 -1.60 4.29
CA THR A 72 -12.54 -1.56 2.98
C THR A 72 -13.49 -2.76 2.92
N GLU A 73 -14.72 -2.55 3.40
CA GLU A 73 -15.88 -3.40 3.12
C GLU A 73 -16.30 -3.15 1.67
N SER A 74 -15.57 -3.70 0.71
CA SER A 74 -15.99 -3.68 -0.71
C SER A 74 -15.53 -4.95 -1.39
N ALA A 75 -16.06 -6.09 -0.95
CA ALA A 75 -16.23 -7.30 -1.78
C ALA A 75 -16.90 -8.44 -0.99
N ARG A 76 -18.19 -8.30 -0.63
CA ARG A 76 -19.05 -9.47 -0.44
C ARG A 76 -20.39 -9.19 -1.09
N SER A 77 -20.52 -9.60 -2.34
CA SER A 77 -21.44 -10.66 -2.77
C SER A 77 -22.90 -10.37 -2.47
N GLY A 78 -23.67 -10.23 -3.54
CA GLY A 78 -25.09 -9.88 -3.52
C GLY A 78 -25.95 -10.80 -2.67
N GLU A 79 -26.86 -10.19 -1.92
CA GLU A 79 -28.01 -10.86 -1.32
C GLU A 79 -29.24 -10.43 -2.11
N ARG A 80 -29.91 -11.41 -2.69
CA ARG A 80 -31.11 -11.27 -3.52
C ARG A 80 -32.24 -10.67 -2.66
N PRO A 81 -33.06 -9.73 -3.18
CA PRO A 81 -34.27 -9.31 -2.49
C PRO A 81 -35.23 -10.51 -2.41
N GLN A 82 -35.48 -10.94 -1.18
CA GLN A 82 -36.36 -12.04 -0.84
C GLN A 82 -37.80 -11.56 -0.97
N ARG A 83 -38.63 -12.43 -1.55
CA ARG A 83 -40.01 -12.20 -1.96
C ARG A 83 -40.98 -12.20 -0.78
#